data_AF-D5EMD7-F1
#
_entry.id   AF-D5EMD7-F1
#
_cell.length_a   1.000
_cell.length_b   1.000
_cell.length_c   1.000
_cell.angle_alpha   90.00
_cell.angle_beta   90.00
_cell.angle_gamma   90.00
#
_symmetry.space_group_name_H-M   'P 1'
#
loop_
_entity.id
_entity.type
_entity.pdbx_description
1 polymer ?
#
loop_
_entity_poly.entity_id
_entity_poly.type
_entity_poly.pdbx_seq_one_letter_code
_entity_poly.pdbx_strand_id
1 'polypeptide(L)'
;MKRIITTLLLPLAFAFADDRLPPEKLRAEWSELKEIQLSELEITGFHGWDMPFDGGSKVFFLEANGDRFEIVVANPNYWTEEDKAENRQAFYLRAGKNRFYLIEPKSAEESIICDALLQASKILKGKERKNPTLLVKLSELLKSREPIFTIKG
;
A
#
# COMPACT_ATOMS: atom_id res chain seq x y z
N MET A 1 21.31 22.04 48.54
CA MET A 1 21.32 22.93 47.35
C MET A 1 20.84 22.13 46.14
N LYS A 2 19.88 22.69 45.41
CA LYS A 2 19.07 22.03 44.38
C LYS A 2 19.90 21.74 43.12
N ARG A 3 19.89 20.49 42.63
CA ARG A 3 20.37 20.14 41.29
C ARG A 3 19.22 20.38 40.32
N ILE A 4 19.40 21.32 39.41
CA ILE A 4 18.46 21.61 38.33
C ILE A 4 18.59 20.50 37.30
N ILE A 5 17.51 19.75 37.08
CA ILE A 5 17.39 18.81 35.97
C ILE A 5 17.11 19.67 34.74
N THR A 6 18.10 19.85 33.87
CA THR A 6 17.89 20.45 32.56
C THR A 6 17.19 19.42 31.69
N THR A 7 15.87 19.44 31.68
CA THR A 7 15.05 18.68 30.73
C THR A 7 15.33 19.28 29.35
N LEU A 8 16.18 18.62 28.56
CA LEU A 8 16.35 18.93 27.15
C LEU A 8 15.06 18.49 26.45
N LEU A 9 14.06 19.38 26.41
CA LEU A 9 12.93 19.26 25.50
C LEU A 9 13.50 19.41 24.08
N LEU A 10 13.81 18.29 23.46
CA LEU A 10 13.98 18.24 22.02
C LEU A 10 12.66 18.74 21.41
N PRO A 11 12.66 19.80 20.59
CA PRO A 11 11.49 20.08 19.78
C PRO A 11 11.30 18.85 18.89
N LEU A 12 10.16 18.16 19.05
CA LEU A 12 9.66 17.29 17.99
C LEU A 12 9.52 18.19 16.77
N ALA A 13 10.48 18.10 15.87
CA ALA A 13 10.33 18.61 14.52
C ALA A 13 9.16 17.82 13.92
N PHE A 14 7.98 18.43 13.95
CA PHE A 14 6.91 18.07 13.03
C PHE A 14 7.50 18.30 11.64
N ALA A 15 7.96 17.22 11.01
CA ALA A 15 8.25 17.23 9.60
C ALA A 15 6.92 17.55 8.91
N PHE A 16 6.81 18.78 8.43
CA PHE A 16 5.72 19.23 7.59
C PHE A 16 5.54 18.22 6.46
N ALA A 17 4.29 17.82 6.26
CA ALA A 17 3.87 17.00 5.14
C ALA A 17 4.20 17.75 3.85
N ASP A 18 5.35 17.45 3.28
CA ASP A 18 5.61 17.72 1.87
C ASP A 18 4.81 16.69 1.06
N ASP A 19 4.21 17.16 -0.03
CA ASP A 19 3.57 16.39 -1.10
C ASP A 19 4.44 15.26 -1.64
N ARG A 20 4.48 14.14 -0.92
CA ARG A 20 5.40 13.07 -1.23
C ARG A 20 4.61 11.81 -1.46
N LEU A 21 4.18 11.62 -2.70
CA LEU A 21 4.29 10.34 -3.42
C LEU A 21 5.56 9.60 -2.94
N PRO A 22 5.62 8.24 -2.95
CA PRO A 22 6.78 7.51 -2.43
C PRO A 22 8.07 8.11 -2.97
N PRO A 23 9.17 8.25 -2.21
CA PRO A 23 10.36 8.97 -2.66
C PRO A 23 10.70 8.61 -4.10
N GLU A 24 10.96 9.57 -4.99
CA GLU A 24 11.09 9.32 -6.44
C GLU A 24 12.06 8.17 -6.76
N LYS A 25 13.18 8.11 -6.03
CA LYS A 25 14.17 7.02 -6.06
C LYS A 25 13.64 5.62 -5.73
N LEU A 26 12.45 5.50 -5.16
CA LEU A 26 11.76 4.26 -4.82
C LEU A 26 10.58 3.97 -5.75
N ARG A 27 10.09 4.95 -6.53
CA ARG A 27 9.07 4.71 -7.58
C ARG A 27 9.70 3.98 -8.75
N ALA A 28 8.97 3.03 -9.31
CA ALA A 28 9.42 2.20 -10.41
C ALA A 28 8.36 2.08 -11.49
N GLU A 29 8.83 1.86 -12.71
CA GLU A 29 7.98 1.53 -13.85
C GLU A 29 7.64 0.04 -13.84
N TRP A 30 6.43 -0.33 -14.25
CA TRP A 30 6.01 -1.73 -14.31
C TRP A 30 6.93 -2.60 -15.18
N SER A 31 7.56 -2.01 -16.20
CA SER A 31 8.57 -2.69 -17.03
C SER A 31 9.83 -3.14 -16.27
N GLU A 32 10.11 -2.56 -15.10
CA GLU A 32 11.21 -2.96 -14.21
C GLU A 32 10.87 -4.22 -13.40
N LEU A 33 9.60 -4.59 -13.29
CA LEU A 33 9.14 -5.77 -12.55
C LEU A 33 9.38 -7.05 -13.39
N LYS A 34 10.61 -7.27 -13.86
CA LYS A 34 10.99 -8.43 -14.70
C LYS A 34 11.02 -9.76 -13.93
N GLU A 35 11.11 -9.71 -12.60
CA GLU A 35 11.24 -10.89 -11.74
C GLU A 35 9.88 -11.53 -11.41
N ILE A 36 8.79 -10.75 -11.45
CA ILE A 36 7.43 -11.23 -11.21
C ILE A 36 6.67 -11.10 -12.52
N GLN A 37 6.43 -12.22 -13.21
CA GLN A 37 5.47 -12.21 -14.30
C GLN A 37 4.08 -11.98 -13.69
N LEU A 38 3.59 -10.75 -13.77
CA LEU A 38 2.26 -10.37 -13.27
C LEU A 38 1.16 -11.25 -13.86
N SER A 39 1.28 -11.63 -15.13
CA SER A 39 0.36 -12.58 -15.77
C SER A 39 0.26 -13.95 -15.08
N GLU A 40 1.25 -14.29 -14.26
CA GLU A 40 1.35 -15.53 -13.49
C GLU A 40 1.28 -15.24 -11.98
N LEU A 41 0.74 -14.09 -11.56
CA LEU A 41 0.67 -13.71 -10.16
C LEU A 41 -0.25 -14.66 -9.38
N GLU A 42 0.34 -15.58 -8.61
CA GLU A 42 -0.36 -16.48 -7.71
C GLU A 42 -0.07 -16.11 -6.26
N ILE A 43 -1.10 -15.64 -5.54
CA ILE A 43 -0.97 -15.29 -4.12
C ILE A 43 -1.15 -16.55 -3.28
N THR A 44 -0.05 -17.03 -2.70
CA THR A 44 0.03 -18.23 -1.88
C THR A 44 -0.08 -17.94 -0.37
N GLY A 45 0.05 -16.67 0.03
CA GLY A 45 -0.01 -16.27 1.44
C GLY A 45 -0.60 -14.88 1.67
N PHE A 46 -1.34 -14.75 2.78
CA PHE A 46 -1.80 -13.47 3.32
C PHE A 46 -1.44 -13.39 4.80
N HIS A 47 -0.49 -12.51 5.14
CA HIS A 47 0.07 -12.43 6.48
C HIS A 47 -0.66 -11.43 7.39
N GLY A 48 -1.54 -10.60 6.81
CA GLY A 48 -2.34 -9.61 7.51
C GLY A 48 -2.20 -8.23 6.89
N TRP A 49 -2.75 -7.22 7.56
CA TRP A 49 -2.62 -5.83 7.17
C TRP A 49 -2.26 -4.98 8.40
N ASP A 50 -1.48 -3.93 8.19
CA ASP A 50 -1.11 -2.99 9.25
C ASP A 50 -0.95 -1.58 8.69
N MET A 51 -0.94 -0.59 9.58
CA MET A 51 -0.56 0.78 9.23
C MET A 51 0.96 0.92 9.31
N PRO A 52 1.66 1.34 8.24
CA PRO A 52 3.09 1.56 8.31
C PRO A 52 3.41 2.85 9.09
N PHE A 53 4.69 3.07 9.36
CA PHE A 53 5.21 4.26 10.06
C PHE A 53 4.94 5.61 9.35
N ASP A 54 4.36 5.60 8.15
CA ASP A 54 4.04 6.81 7.38
C ASP A 54 2.82 7.60 7.91
N GLY A 55 2.22 7.12 9.01
CA GLY A 55 1.21 7.83 9.78
C GLY A 55 -0.20 7.77 9.19
N GLY A 56 -0.46 6.99 8.13
CA GLY A 56 -1.80 6.93 7.57
C GLY A 56 -2.12 5.83 6.56
N SER A 57 -1.14 5.29 5.83
CA SER A 57 -1.46 4.29 4.79
C SER A 57 -1.90 2.97 5.42
N LYS A 58 -2.50 2.07 4.63
CA LYS A 58 -2.73 0.68 5.05
C LYS A 58 -1.99 -0.26 4.11
N VAL A 59 -1.26 -1.21 4.67
CA VAL A 59 -0.42 -2.14 3.92
C VAL A 59 -0.93 -3.55 4.11
N PHE A 60 -1.18 -4.26 3.02
CA PHE A 60 -1.53 -5.67 3.01
C PHE A 60 -0.28 -6.48 2.68
N PHE A 61 0.12 -7.38 3.57
CA PHE A 61 1.33 -8.20 3.41
C PHE A 61 0.97 -9.55 2.79
N LEU A 62 1.52 -9.81 1.61
CA LEU A 62 1.16 -10.94 0.77
C LEU A 62 2.41 -11.71 0.34
N GLU A 63 2.23 -13.00 0.06
CA GLU A 63 3.24 -13.87 -0.54
C GLU A 63 2.72 -14.38 -1.87
N ALA A 64 3.48 -14.20 -2.94
CA ALA A 64 3.13 -14.64 -4.28
C ALA A 64 4.37 -15.10 -5.00
N ASN A 65 4.24 -16.19 -5.75
CA ASN A 65 5.32 -16.77 -6.56
C ASN A 65 6.62 -17.00 -5.76
N GLY A 66 6.51 -17.25 -4.44
CA GLY A 66 7.65 -17.45 -3.54
C GLY A 66 8.27 -16.16 -2.97
N ASP A 67 7.76 -14.99 -3.36
CA ASP A 67 8.25 -13.68 -2.92
C ASP A 67 7.24 -12.92 -2.06
N ARG A 68 7.75 -12.03 -1.21
CA ARG A 68 6.92 -11.11 -0.44
C ARG A 68 6.63 -9.84 -1.23
N PHE A 69 5.37 -9.47 -1.26
CA PHE A 69 4.92 -8.22 -1.83
C PHE A 69 3.88 -7.57 -0.92
N GLU A 70 3.67 -6.28 -1.12
CA GLU A 70 2.74 -5.51 -0.33
C GLU A 70 1.82 -4.72 -1.24
N ILE A 71 0.53 -4.67 -0.92
CA ILE A 71 -0.39 -3.70 -1.53
C ILE A 71 -0.60 -2.58 -0.54
N VAL A 72 -0.21 -1.38 -0.93
CA VAL A 72 -0.30 -0.16 -0.14
C VAL A 72 -1.53 0.62 -0.58
N VAL A 73 -2.51 0.73 0.31
CA VAL A 73 -3.61 1.68 0.22
C VAL A 73 -3.08 3.01 0.75
N ALA A 74 -2.73 3.90 -0.17
CA ALA A 74 -1.97 5.10 0.13
C ALA A 74 -2.79 6.15 0.88
N ASN A 75 -2.21 6.76 1.92
CA ASN A 75 -2.81 7.98 2.46
C ASN A 75 -2.73 9.14 1.44
N PRO A 76 -3.54 10.20 1.59
CA PRO A 76 -3.64 11.29 0.61
C PRO A 76 -2.31 12.00 0.27
N ASN A 77 -1.31 11.96 1.17
CA ASN A 77 0.00 12.56 0.88
C ASN A 77 0.76 11.81 -0.21
N TYR A 78 0.39 10.53 -0.45
CA TYR A 78 0.97 9.66 -1.47
C TYR A 78 0.06 9.52 -2.70
N TRP A 79 -0.93 10.37 -2.86
CA TRP A 79 -1.78 10.40 -4.05
C TRP A 79 -1.12 11.22 -5.15
N THR A 80 -1.33 10.84 -6.41
CA THR A 80 -0.93 11.70 -7.54
C THR A 80 -1.83 12.94 -7.59
N GLU A 81 -1.40 13.96 -8.32
CA GLU A 81 -2.24 15.15 -8.51
C GLU A 81 -3.56 14.82 -9.23
N GLU A 82 -3.53 13.84 -10.15
CA GLU A 82 -4.74 13.31 -10.79
C GLU A 82 -5.64 12.60 -9.78
N ASP A 83 -5.07 11.77 -8.90
CA ASP A 83 -5.83 11.08 -7.86
C ASP A 83 -6.51 12.05 -6.90
N LYS A 84 -5.81 13.13 -6.52
CA LYS A 84 -6.36 14.21 -5.69
C LYS A 84 -7.47 14.96 -6.42
N ALA A 85 -7.26 15.31 -7.68
CA ALA A 85 -8.22 16.06 -8.49
C ALA A 85 -9.52 15.28 -8.72
N GLU A 86 -9.42 13.98 -8.95
CA GLU A 86 -10.55 13.08 -9.15
C GLU A 86 -11.12 12.51 -7.84
N ASN A 87 -10.48 12.83 -6.71
CA ASN A 87 -10.80 12.30 -5.38
C ASN A 87 -10.91 10.76 -5.40
N ARG A 88 -9.87 10.10 -5.92
CA ARG A 88 -9.78 8.64 -6.05
C ARG A 88 -8.64 8.08 -5.21
N GLN A 89 -8.88 6.93 -4.60
CA GLN A 89 -7.90 6.25 -3.75
C GLN A 89 -6.72 5.73 -4.58
N ALA A 90 -5.51 6.19 -4.25
CA ALA A 90 -4.28 5.68 -4.85
C ALA A 90 -3.85 4.36 -4.22
N PHE A 91 -3.26 3.47 -5.03
CA PHE A 91 -2.74 2.18 -4.60
C PHE A 91 -1.37 1.92 -5.21
N TYR A 92 -0.50 1.30 -4.43
CA TYR A 92 0.82 0.87 -4.91
C TYR A 92 1.02 -0.61 -4.64
N LEU A 93 1.63 -1.29 -5.60
CA LEU A 93 2.32 -2.55 -5.34
C LEU A 93 3.72 -2.20 -4.85
N ARG A 94 4.13 -2.74 -3.71
CA ARG A 94 5.52 -2.70 -3.26
C ARG A 94 6.13 -4.09 -3.37
N ALA A 95 7.16 -4.22 -4.20
CA ALA A 95 7.79 -5.49 -4.52
C ALA A 95 9.30 -5.32 -4.79
N GLY A 96 10.02 -6.44 -4.88
CA GLY A 96 11.46 -6.47 -5.15
C GLY A 96 12.28 -5.70 -4.12
N LYS A 97 13.20 -4.85 -4.57
CA LYS A 97 14.09 -4.01 -3.73
C LYS A 97 13.36 -2.82 -3.06
N ASN A 98 12.18 -3.05 -2.48
CA ASN A 98 11.29 -2.03 -1.90
C ASN A 98 10.90 -0.93 -2.90
N ARG A 99 10.63 -1.32 -4.14
CA ARG A 99 10.18 -0.41 -5.20
C ARG A 99 8.67 -0.31 -5.18
N PHE A 100 8.14 0.88 -5.46
CA PHE A 100 6.70 1.19 -5.49
C PHE A 100 6.23 1.37 -6.92
N TYR A 101 5.22 0.61 -7.31
CA TYR A 101 4.60 0.61 -8.62
C TYR A 101 3.17 1.09 -8.46
N LEU A 102 2.81 2.20 -9.10
CA LEU A 102 1.46 2.76 -9.04
C LEU A 102 0.49 1.84 -9.79
N ILE A 103 -0.56 1.39 -9.13
CA ILE A 103 -1.59 0.54 -9.76
C ILE A 103 -2.60 1.48 -10.41
N GLU A 104 -2.42 1.72 -11.71
CA GLU A 104 -3.27 2.62 -12.50
C GLU A 104 -4.72 2.09 -12.61
N PRO A 105 -5.74 2.97 -12.57
CA PRO A 105 -7.14 2.56 -12.73
C PRO A 105 -7.40 1.89 -14.09
N LYS A 106 -8.16 0.80 -14.11
CA LYS A 106 -8.55 0.06 -15.34
C LYS A 106 -7.35 -0.48 -16.15
N SER A 107 -6.18 -0.55 -15.54
CA SER A 107 -4.97 -1.11 -16.14
C SER A 107 -5.04 -2.65 -16.18
N ALA A 108 -4.17 -3.26 -16.99
CA ALA A 108 -4.04 -4.71 -17.02
C ALA A 108 -3.55 -5.24 -15.66
N GLU A 109 -2.64 -4.51 -15.03
CA GLU A 109 -2.05 -4.80 -13.73
C GLU A 109 -3.11 -4.78 -12.62
N GLU A 110 -4.01 -3.79 -12.62
CA GLU A 110 -5.16 -3.75 -11.71
C GLU A 110 -6.01 -5.02 -11.86
N SER A 111 -6.38 -5.38 -13.09
CA SER A 111 -7.22 -6.55 -13.36
C SER A 111 -6.57 -7.83 -12.84
N ILE A 112 -5.29 -8.03 -13.16
CA ILE A 112 -4.49 -9.18 -12.73
C ILE A 112 -4.45 -9.27 -11.20
N ILE A 113 -4.10 -8.17 -10.53
CA ILE A 113 -4.01 -8.13 -9.06
C ILE A 113 -5.37 -8.43 -8.43
N CYS A 114 -6.45 -7.87 -8.98
CA CYS A 114 -7.80 -8.11 -8.48
C CYS A 114 -8.20 -9.58 -8.60
N ASP A 115 -7.91 -10.22 -9.73
CA ASP A 115 -8.24 -11.63 -9.94
C ASP A 115 -7.42 -12.53 -9.02
N ALA A 116 -6.12 -12.23 -8.83
CA ALA A 116 -5.25 -12.95 -7.92
C ALA A 116 -5.73 -12.85 -6.46
N LEU A 117 -6.16 -11.66 -6.01
CA LEU A 117 -6.74 -11.44 -4.68
C LEU A 117 -8.04 -12.25 -4.48
N LEU A 118 -8.90 -12.29 -5.49
CA LEU A 118 -10.16 -13.04 -5.43
C LEU A 118 -9.92 -14.54 -5.42
N GLN A 119 -8.97 -15.04 -6.21
CA GLN A 119 -8.57 -16.46 -6.16
C GLN A 119 -8.00 -16.82 -4.79
N ALA A 120 -7.07 -16.02 -4.27
CA ALA A 120 -6.45 -16.20 -2.96
C ALA A 120 -7.48 -16.26 -1.83
N SER A 121 -8.49 -15.40 -1.86
CA SER A 121 -9.58 -15.38 -0.86
C SER A 121 -10.36 -16.71 -0.76
N LYS A 122 -10.38 -17.50 -1.85
CA LYS A 122 -11.10 -18.78 -1.92
C LYS A 122 -10.26 -19.96 -1.43
N ILE A 123 -8.95 -19.90 -1.67
CA ILE A 123 -8.03 -21.02 -1.37
C ILE A 123 -7.38 -20.88 0.01
N LEU A 124 -7.11 -19.65 0.45
CA LEU A 124 -6.47 -19.39 1.73
C LEU A 124 -7.48 -19.59 2.86
N LYS A 125 -6.97 -20.03 4.01
CA LYS A 125 -7.75 -20.20 5.25
C LYS A 125 -7.12 -19.34 6.34
N GLY A 126 -7.94 -18.60 7.08
CA GLY A 126 -7.47 -17.74 8.17
C GLY A 126 -8.59 -17.37 9.14
N LYS A 127 -8.20 -16.85 10.31
CA LYS A 127 -9.12 -16.32 11.34
C LYS A 127 -8.83 -14.84 11.59
N GLU A 128 -9.83 -14.11 12.08
CA GLU A 128 -9.71 -12.71 12.55
C GLU A 128 -8.94 -11.77 11.58
N ARG A 129 -7.85 -11.11 12.03
CA ARG A 129 -7.05 -10.13 11.26
C ARG A 129 -6.36 -10.71 10.01
N LYS A 130 -6.32 -12.03 9.87
CA LYS A 130 -5.80 -12.73 8.68
C LYS A 130 -6.92 -13.42 7.91
N ASN A 131 -8.18 -12.99 8.09
CA ASN A 131 -9.31 -13.52 7.34
C ASN A 131 -9.14 -13.17 5.84
N PRO A 132 -9.02 -14.17 4.94
CA PRO A 132 -8.81 -13.93 3.52
C PRO A 132 -9.98 -13.22 2.82
N THR A 133 -11.16 -13.13 3.46
CA THR A 133 -12.26 -12.28 2.95
C THR A 133 -11.89 -10.80 2.86
N LEU A 134 -10.88 -10.35 3.60
CA LEU A 134 -10.33 -9.00 3.45
C LEU A 134 -9.66 -8.77 2.08
N LEU A 135 -9.21 -9.83 1.40
CA LEU A 135 -8.68 -9.73 0.04
C LEU A 135 -9.78 -9.42 -0.98
N VAL A 136 -11.00 -9.90 -0.74
CA VAL A 136 -12.17 -9.51 -1.54
C VAL A 136 -12.42 -8.01 -1.41
N LYS A 137 -12.44 -7.50 -0.17
CA LYS A 137 -12.63 -6.06 0.07
C LYS A 137 -11.51 -5.21 -0.53
N LEU A 138 -10.27 -5.68 -0.49
CA LEU A 138 -9.15 -4.99 -1.13
C LEU A 138 -9.33 -4.94 -2.65
N SER A 139 -9.75 -6.05 -3.28
CA SER A 139 -10.06 -6.11 -4.71
C SER A 139 -11.22 -5.18 -5.10
N GLU A 140 -12.28 -5.17 -4.30
CA GLU A 140 -13.41 -4.23 -4.47
C GLU A 140 -12.96 -2.78 -4.39
N LEU A 141 -12.12 -2.44 -3.41
CA LEU A 141 -11.61 -1.08 -3.22
C LEU A 141 -10.65 -0.65 -4.35
N LEU A 142 -9.80 -1.57 -4.82
CA LEU A 142 -8.98 -1.34 -6.01
C LEU A 142 -9.85 -0.98 -7.22
N LYS A 143 -10.98 -1.67 -7.43
CA LYS A 143 -11.88 -1.38 -8.56
C LYS A 143 -12.71 -0.12 -8.39
N SER A 144 -13.24 0.13 -7.19
CA SER A 144 -14.11 1.28 -6.95
C SER A 144 -13.33 2.59 -6.86
N ARG A 145 -12.06 2.51 -6.42
CA ARG A 145 -11.20 3.64 -6.09
C ARG A 145 -11.84 4.60 -5.07
N GLU A 146 -12.81 4.12 -4.29
CA GLU A 146 -13.47 4.92 -3.26
C GLU A 146 -12.44 5.36 -2.20
N PRO A 147 -12.31 6.67 -1.91
CA PRO A 147 -11.47 7.17 -0.83
C PRO A 147 -11.83 6.54 0.52
N ILE A 148 -10.86 5.88 1.16
CA ILE A 148 -11.02 5.44 2.56
C ILE A 148 -10.40 6.43 3.55
N PHE A 149 -9.67 7.41 3.03
CA PHE A 149 -9.09 8.51 3.79
C PHE A 149 -9.75 9.82 3.38
N THR A 150 -9.99 10.69 4.36
CA THR A 150 -10.45 12.04 4.10
C THR A 150 -9.25 12.92 3.74
N ILE A 151 -9.30 13.60 2.60
CA ILE A 151 -8.35 14.66 2.27
C ILE A 151 -8.61 15.81 3.24
N LYS A 152 -7.62 16.18 4.07
CA LYS A 152 -7.72 17.41 4.86
C LYS A 152 -7.38 18.58 3.93
N GLY A 153 -8.36 19.47 3.71
CA GLY A 153 -8.18 20.70 2.95
C GLY A 153 -7.39 21.76 3.70
#